data_AF-A0A379RWK0-F1
#
_entry.id   AF-A0A379RWK0-F1
#
_cell.length_a   1.000
_cell.length_b   1.000
_cell.length_c   1.000
_cell.angle_alpha   90.00
_cell.angle_beta   90.00
_cell.angle_gamma   90.00
#
_symmetry.space_group_name_H-M   'P 1'
#
loop_
_entity.id
_entity.type
_entity.pdbx_description
1 polymer ?
#
loop_
_entity_poly.entity_id
_entity_poly.type
_entity_poly.pdbx_seq_one_letter_code
_entity_poly.pdbx_strand_id
1 'polypeptide(L)'
;MRKYHVELVAIGNGTASRETERFYLEVQKQFPNVTAQKVIVSEAGASVYSASELAAQEFPDLDVSLRGAVSIAAVYRTRWPNW
;
A
#
# COMPACT_ATOMS: atom_id res chain seq x y z
N MET A 1 -8.23 -4.95 -8.88
CA MET A 1 -9.15 -4.86 -7.73
C MET A 1 -10.25 -5.92 -7.75
N ARG A 2 -11.04 -6.05 -8.83
CA ARG A 2 -12.13 -7.05 -8.92
C ARG A 2 -11.73 -8.50 -8.59
N LYS A 3 -10.51 -8.92 -8.95
CA LYS A 3 -10.03 -10.29 -8.71
C LYS A 3 -9.81 -10.62 -7.23
N TYR A 4 -9.53 -9.61 -6.40
CA TYR A 4 -9.08 -9.80 -5.02
C TYR A 4 -9.93 -9.03 -4.00
N HIS A 5 -11.11 -8.51 -4.38
CA HIS A 5 -11.99 -7.73 -3.49
C HIS A 5 -11.21 -6.70 -2.66
N VAL A 6 -10.45 -5.85 -3.35
CA VAL A 6 -9.63 -4.82 -2.68
C VAL A 6 -10.56 -3.76 -2.08
N GLU A 7 -10.48 -3.56 -0.77
CA GLU A 7 -11.27 -2.54 -0.05
C GLU A 7 -10.46 -1.27 0.26
N LEU A 8 -9.13 -1.37 0.23
CA LEU A 8 -8.20 -0.29 0.59
C LEU A 8 -7.03 -0.19 -0.38
N VAL A 9 -6.60 1.05 -0.66
CA VAL A 9 -5.38 1.38 -1.40
C VAL A 9 -4.51 2.27 -0.53
N ALA A 10 -3.35 1.77 -0.14
CA ALA A 10 -2.34 2.56 0.55
C ALA A 10 -1.41 3.24 -0.47
N ILE A 11 -1.26 4.56 -0.35
CA ILE A 11 -0.38 5.39 -1.19
C ILE A 11 0.68 6.00 -0.28
N GLY A 12 1.95 5.66 -0.53
CA GLY A 12 3.09 6.25 0.16
C GLY A 12 3.15 7.76 -0.02
N ASN A 13 3.63 8.49 0.99
CA ASN A 13 3.76 9.95 0.99
C ASN A 13 5.10 10.44 0.41
N GLY A 14 5.83 9.59 -0.29
CA GLY A 14 7.11 9.91 -0.92
C GLY A 14 6.95 10.61 -2.27
N THR A 15 7.97 10.47 -3.10
CA THR A 15 8.04 11.09 -4.43
C THR A 15 6.89 10.61 -5.31
N ALA A 16 6.27 11.52 -6.05
CA ALA A 16 5.13 11.26 -6.94
C ALA A 16 3.83 10.76 -6.25
N SER A 17 3.72 10.89 -4.92
CA SER A 17 2.52 10.51 -4.15
C SER A 17 1.26 11.25 -4.60
N ARG A 18 1.37 12.55 -4.88
CA ARG A 18 0.26 13.41 -5.34
C ARG A 18 -0.20 13.06 -6.76
N GLU A 19 0.72 12.68 -7.63
CA GLU A 19 0.46 12.20 -8.98
C GLU A 19 -0.26 10.85 -8.92
N THR A 20 0.23 9.93 -8.08
CA THR A 20 -0.37 8.62 -7.84
C THR A 20 -1.78 8.73 -7.28
N GLU A 21 -2.00 9.66 -6.34
CA GLU A 21 -3.30 9.97 -5.80
C GLU A 21 -4.28 10.47 -6.87
N ARG A 22 -3.85 11.38 -7.73
CA ARG A 22 -4.66 11.90 -8.84
C ARG A 22 -5.03 10.80 -9.83
N PHE A 23 -4.05 9.99 -10.22
CA PHE A 23 -4.28 8.84 -11.10
C PHE A 23 -5.32 7.88 -10.50
N TYR A 24 -5.24 7.59 -9.20
CA TYR A 24 -6.21 6.73 -8.54
C TYR A 24 -7.64 7.30 -8.61
N LEU A 25 -7.80 8.60 -8.38
CA LEU A 25 -9.10 9.26 -8.50
C LEU A 25 -9.64 9.22 -9.94
N GLU A 26 -8.79 9.33 -10.95
CA GLU A 26 -9.19 9.17 -12.35
C GLU A 26 -9.67 7.75 -12.64
N VAL A 27 -8.98 6.73 -12.11
CA VAL A 27 -9.42 5.34 -12.19
C VAL A 27 -10.80 5.17 -11.53
N GLN A 28 -11.04 5.73 -10.35
CA GLN A 28 -12.36 5.65 -9.70
C GLN A 28 -13.47 6.32 -10.52
N LYS A 29 -13.16 7.44 -11.19
CA LYS A 29 -14.11 8.11 -12.09
C LYS A 29 -14.45 7.27 -13.32
N GLN A 30 -13.44 6.61 -13.90
CA GLN A 30 -13.62 5.78 -15.10
C GLN A 30 -14.27 4.43 -14.78
N PHE A 31 -14.05 3.91 -13.57
CA PHE A 31 -14.53 2.60 -13.13
C PHE A 31 -15.30 2.74 -11.82
N PRO A 32 -16.62 3.05 -11.87
CA PRO A 32 -17.43 3.31 -10.67
C PRO A 32 -17.54 2.12 -9.70
N ASN A 33 -17.25 0.92 -10.18
CA ASN A 33 -17.16 -0.30 -9.38
C ASN A 33 -15.86 -0.42 -8.57
N VAL A 34 -14.93 0.52 -8.71
CA VAL A 34 -13.74 0.64 -7.87
C VAL A 34 -14.08 1.49 -6.64
N THR A 35 -14.56 0.82 -5.60
CA THR A 35 -15.01 1.45 -4.34
C THR A 35 -13.94 1.49 -3.26
N ALA A 36 -12.75 0.92 -3.52
CA ALA A 36 -11.68 0.87 -2.55
C ALA A 36 -11.30 2.28 -2.06
N GLN A 37 -11.14 2.45 -0.76
CA GLN A 37 -10.76 3.74 -0.19
C GLN A 37 -9.25 3.94 -0.32
N LYS A 38 -8.83 5.16 -0.67
CA LYS A 38 -7.40 5.52 -0.65
C LYS A 38 -7.00 6.04 0.72
N VAL A 39 -5.76 5.75 1.12
CA VAL A 39 -5.15 6.28 2.34
C VAL A 39 -3.72 6.70 2.04
N ILE A 40 -3.33 7.88 2.54
CA ILE A 40 -1.95 8.33 2.47
C ILE A 40 -1.21 7.81 3.70
N VAL A 41 -0.08 7.15 3.48
CA VAL A 41 0.73 6.52 4.53
C VAL A 41 2.15 7.04 4.52
N SER A 42 2.78 7.05 5.68
CA SER A 42 4.18 7.45 5.79
C SER A 42 5.08 6.34 5.25
N GLU A 43 5.95 6.68 4.30
CA GLU A 43 7.04 5.80 3.84
C GLU A 43 8.21 5.77 4.84
N ALA A 44 8.22 6.68 5.82
CA ALA A 44 9.23 6.71 6.87
C ALA A 44 9.16 5.40 7.69
N GLY A 45 10.16 4.54 7.50
CA GLY A 45 10.27 3.22 8.13
C GLY A 45 9.89 2.04 7.22
N ALA A 46 9.26 2.27 6.07
CA ALA A 46 8.94 1.20 5.11
C ALA A 46 10.21 0.59 4.49
N SER A 47 11.19 1.43 4.16
CA SER A 47 12.51 0.99 3.67
C SER A 47 13.34 0.24 4.73
N VAL A 48 13.20 0.62 6.00
CA VAL A 48 13.87 -0.05 7.13
C VAL A 48 13.26 -1.42 7.37
N TYR A 49 11.93 -1.52 7.34
CA TYR A 49 11.26 -2.81 7.46
C TYR A 49 11.56 -3.70 6.25
N SER A 50 11.50 -3.20 5.01
CA SER A 50 11.71 -4.03 3.82
C SER A 50 13.12 -4.61 3.70
N ALA A 51 14.12 -3.93 4.27
CA ALA A 51 15.49 -4.41 4.39
C ALA A 51 15.75 -5.21 5.68
N SER A 52 14.77 -5.35 6.57
CA SER A 52 14.93 -6.07 7.83
C SER A 52 14.91 -7.59 7.64
N GLU A 53 15.65 -8.28 8.50
CA GLU A 53 15.67 -9.74 8.56
C GLU A 53 14.28 -10.32 8.90
N LEU A 54 13.48 -9.56 9.66
CA LEU A 54 12.09 -9.90 9.97
C LEU A 54 11.22 -9.95 8.70
N ALA A 55 11.28 -8.93 7.83
CA ALA A 55 10.52 -8.93 6.59
C ALA A 55 11.01 -10.00 5.61
N ALA A 56 12.30 -10.36 5.65
CA ALA A 56 12.84 -11.47 4.89
C ALA A 56 12.33 -12.83 5.38
N GLN A 57 12.07 -12.98 6.68
CA GLN A 57 11.48 -14.18 7.27
C GLN A 57 9.97 -14.27 7.06
N GLU A 58 9.25 -13.15 7.14
CA GLU A 58 7.79 -13.10 6.90
C GLU A 58 7.44 -13.28 5.41
N PHE A 59 8.32 -12.81 4.51
CA PHE A 59 8.09 -12.80 3.06
C PHE A 59 9.34 -13.24 2.26
N PRO A 60 9.82 -14.49 2.43
CA PRO A 60 11.08 -14.97 1.84
C PRO A 60 11.10 -14.93 0.32
N ASP A 61 9.95 -15.17 -0.32
CA ASP A 61 9.84 -15.27 -1.79
C ASP A 61 9.59 -13.93 -2.50
N LEU A 62 9.51 -12.81 -1.76
CA LEU A 62 9.26 -11.49 -2.32
C LEU A 62 10.55 -10.66 -2.41
N ASP A 63 10.73 -9.96 -3.54
CA ASP A 63 11.84 -9.00 -3.71
C ASP A 63 11.71 -7.82 -2.74
N VAL A 64 12.84 -7.20 -2.38
CA VAL A 64 12.93 -6.06 -1.43
C VAL A 64 11.97 -4.92 -1.80
N SER A 65 11.80 -4.66 -3.09
CA SER A 65 10.91 -3.61 -3.59
C SER A 65 9.43 -3.91 -3.28
N LEU A 66 9.02 -5.17 -3.39
CA LEU A 66 7.67 -5.63 -3.07
C LEU A 66 7.47 -5.74 -1.55
N ARG A 67 8.51 -6.09 -0.78
CA ARG A 67 8.46 -6.08 0.68
C ARG A 67 8.18 -4.68 1.24
N GLY A 68 8.66 -3.62 0.58
CA GLY A 68 8.31 -2.24 0.94
C GLY A 68 6.83 -1.90 0.72
N ALA A 69 6.22 -2.42 -0.35
CA ALA A 69 4.78 -2.26 -0.57
C ALA A 69 3.96 -3.03 0.48
N VAL A 70 4.43 -4.23 0.88
CA VAL A 70 3.80 -5.03 1.93
C VAL A 70 3.91 -4.36 3.30
N SER A 71 5.05 -3.73 3.62
CA SER A 71 5.23 -3.03 4.90
C SER A 71 4.26 -1.88 5.08
N ILE A 72 3.99 -1.13 4.01
CA ILE A 72 3.01 -0.05 3.99
C ILE A 72 1.61 -0.58 4.30
N ALA A 73 1.23 -1.71 3.69
CA ALA A 73 -0.04 -2.36 3.96
C ALA A 73 -0.14 -2.91 5.40
N ALA A 74 0.96 -3.47 5.93
CA ALA A 74 1.02 -4.05 7.28
C ALA A 74 0.94 -3.00 8.40
N VAL A 75 1.61 -1.85 8.23
CA VAL A 75 1.51 -0.69 9.15
C VAL A 75 0.08 -0.17 9.21
N TYR A 76 -0.65 -0.18 8.08
CA TYR A 76 -2.04 0.24 8.07
C TYR A 76 -2.96 -0.74 8.80
N ARG A 77 -2.81 -2.06 8.56
CA ARG A 77 -3.59 -3.11 9.24
C ARG A 77 -3.44 -3.07 10.76
N THR A 78 -2.25 -2.75 11.26
CA THR A 78 -1.98 -2.65 12.70
C THR A 78 -2.48 -1.34 13.31
N ARG A 79 -2.44 -0.23 12.57
CA ARG A 79 -2.87 1.09 13.05
C ARG A 79 -4.38 1.31 12.98
N TRP A 80 -5.11 0.51 12.18
CA TRP A 80 -6.55 0.60 11.98
C TRP A 80 -7.19 -0.80 11.92
N PRO A 81 -7.30 -1.51 13.06
CA PRO A 81 -7.71 -2.92 13.09
C PRO A 81 -9.20 -3.18 12.84
N ASN A 82 -10.04 -2.13 12.81
CA ASN A 82 -11.50 -2.23 12.67
C ASN A 82 -11.99 -1.87 11.25
N TRP A 83 -11.07 -1.89 10.29
CA TRP A 83 -11.34 -1.95 8.85
C TRP A 83 -10.85 -3.31 8.37
#